data_AF-A0A1Y1KKJ4-F1
#
_entry.id   AF-A0A1Y1KKJ4-F1
#
_cell.length_a   1.000
_cell.length_b   1.000
_cell.length_c   1.000
_cell.angle_alpha   90.00
_cell.angle_beta   90.00
_cell.angle_gamma   90.00
#
_symmetry.space_group_name_H-M   'P 1'
#
loop_
_entity.id
_entity.type
_entity.pdbx_description
1 polymer ?
#
loop_
_entity_poly.entity_id
_entity_poly.type
_entity_poly.pdbx_seq_one_letter_code
_entity_poly.pdbx_strand_id
1 'polypeptide(L)'
;VSGRASQQDVLRNIDTMITRMRGVKRKLTTYADEEARIHHQTAARITHLDELYSMRSVDDVKYEAWSRRRLDRLLADYLLRHGFNQSASELAEEKDMQDLVDVDTFVNMSRIREALLGGSVTEALAWCTDNKKELRKMESKLEFMLRLQQYIELIRTQSELKLVEAITHAKKYLIPYWKTYPKEVSQACGLLAFPPGG
;
A
#
# COMPACT_ATOMS: atom_id res chain seq x y z
N VAL A 1 -12.20 39.47 36.19
CA VAL A 1 -13.16 39.85 35.12
C VAL A 1 -13.42 38.61 34.27
N SER A 2 -14.68 38.21 34.14
CA SER A 2 -15.12 36.94 33.58
C SER A 2 -14.86 36.87 32.08
N GLY A 3 -13.95 35.99 31.65
CA GLY A 3 -13.68 35.69 30.24
C GLY A 3 -14.77 34.80 29.65
N ARG A 4 -15.99 35.32 29.52
CA ARG A 4 -17.07 34.63 28.80
C ARG A 4 -16.73 34.65 27.32
N ALA A 5 -16.56 33.46 26.72
CA ALA A 5 -16.49 33.30 25.28
C ALA A 5 -17.65 34.06 24.63
N SER A 6 -17.37 34.82 23.58
CA SER A 6 -18.42 35.56 22.87
C SER A 6 -19.44 34.57 22.28
N GLN A 7 -20.69 35.00 22.08
CA GLN A 7 -21.68 34.15 21.42
C GLN A 7 -21.18 33.67 20.03
N GLN A 8 -20.39 34.50 19.33
CA GLN A 8 -19.78 34.14 18.05
C GLN A 8 -18.72 33.03 18.20
N ASP A 9 -17.90 33.06 19.25
CA ASP A 9 -16.93 31.99 19.52
C ASP A 9 -17.62 30.66 19.81
N VAL A 10 -18.73 30.69 20.56
CA VAL A 10 -19.54 29.50 20.83
C VAL A 10 -20.14 28.93 19.55
N LEU A 11 -20.70 29.77 18.68
CA LEU A 11 -21.25 29.35 17.39
C LEU A 11 -20.17 28.74 16.48
N ARG A 12 -19.00 29.40 16.35
CA ARG A 12 -17.87 28.86 15.56
C ARG A 12 -17.37 27.51 16.07
N ASN A 13 -17.35 27.33 17.39
CA ASN A 13 -16.97 26.05 18.00
C ASN A 13 -18.00 24.95 17.69
N ILE A 14 -19.29 25.26 17.72
CA ILE A 14 -20.36 24.33 17.33
C ILE A 14 -20.24 23.97 15.85
N ASP A 15 -20.02 24.93 14.95
CA ASP A 15 -19.82 24.67 13.52
C ASP A 15 -18.59 23.78 13.25
N THR A 16 -17.51 24.00 13.99
CA THR A 16 -16.32 23.17 13.95
C THR A 16 -16.62 21.75 14.41
N MET A 17 -17.38 21.59 15.49
CA MET A 17 -17.82 20.28 16.00
C MET A 17 -18.74 19.56 15.01
N ILE A 18 -19.70 20.26 14.41
CA ILE A 18 -20.59 19.72 13.37
C ILE A 18 -19.78 19.24 12.16
N THR A 19 -18.80 20.04 11.71
CA THR A 19 -17.93 19.68 10.59
C THR A 19 -17.12 18.43 10.88
N ARG A 20 -16.54 18.33 12.09
CA ARG A 20 -15.84 17.13 12.55
C ARG A 20 -16.77 15.93 12.62
N MET A 21 -17.96 16.07 13.19
CA MET A 21 -18.95 14.99 13.30
C MET A 21 -19.39 14.47 11.92
N ARG A 22 -19.61 15.37 10.96
CA ARG A 22 -19.89 15.00 9.55
C ARG A 22 -18.71 14.29 8.89
N GLY A 23 -17.47 14.66 9.24
CA GLY A 23 -16.26 13.98 8.79
C GLY A 23 -16.13 12.57 9.37
N VAL A 24 -16.40 12.42 10.67
CA VAL A 24 -16.41 11.11 11.35
C VAL A 24 -17.48 10.20 10.78
N LYS A 25 -18.72 10.70 10.59
CA LYS A 25 -19.81 9.93 9.97
C LYS A 25 -19.39 9.38 8.60
N ARG A 26 -18.82 10.21 7.73
CA ARG A 26 -18.34 9.79 6.40
C ARG A 26 -17.30 8.68 6.49
N LYS A 27 -16.29 8.84 7.35
CA LYS A 27 -15.24 7.82 7.55
C LYS A 27 -15.81 6.50 8.09
N LEU A 28 -16.74 6.57 9.05
CA LEU A 28 -17.39 5.38 9.60
C LEU A 28 -18.19 4.62 8.54
N THR A 29 -18.90 5.32 7.66
CA THR A 29 -19.59 4.68 6.53
C THR A 29 -18.59 3.96 5.63
N THR A 30 -17.50 4.62 5.22
CA THR A 30 -16.46 3.97 4.41
C THR A 30 -15.85 2.74 5.09
N TYR A 31 -15.61 2.78 6.40
CA TYR A 31 -15.10 1.61 7.12
C TYR A 31 -16.12 0.49 7.24
N ALA A 32 -17.40 0.80 7.40
CA ALA A 32 -18.46 -0.20 7.45
C ALA A 32 -18.64 -0.90 6.10
N ASP A 33 -18.56 -0.15 4.99
CA ASP A 33 -18.65 -0.70 3.64
C ASP A 33 -17.45 -1.63 3.36
N GLU A 34 -16.24 -1.21 3.74
CA GLU A 34 -15.02 -2.01 3.59
C GLU A 34 -15.06 -3.26 4.47
N GLU A 35 -15.52 -3.14 5.72
CA GLU A 35 -15.70 -4.28 6.61
C GLU A 35 -16.69 -5.30 6.04
N ALA A 36 -17.84 -4.83 5.52
CA ALA A 36 -18.84 -5.70 4.88
C ALA A 36 -18.25 -6.44 3.68
N ARG A 37 -17.47 -5.74 2.84
CA ARG A 37 -16.77 -6.33 1.69
C ARG A 37 -15.80 -7.42 2.13
N ILE A 38 -14.98 -7.16 3.15
CA ILE A 38 -14.02 -8.13 3.69
C ILE A 38 -14.72 -9.36 4.26
N HIS A 39 -15.81 -9.18 5.01
CA HIS A 39 -16.60 -10.31 5.55
C HIS A 39 -17.19 -11.16 4.44
N HIS A 40 -17.74 -10.53 3.40
CA HIS A 40 -18.31 -11.21 2.24
C HIS A 40 -17.25 -12.05 1.50
N GLN A 41 -16.09 -11.48 1.19
CA GLN A 41 -14.97 -12.21 0.58
C GLN A 41 -14.46 -13.35 1.48
N THR A 42 -14.38 -13.11 2.79
CA THR A 42 -13.95 -14.14 3.75
C THR A 42 -14.94 -15.30 3.81
N ALA A 43 -16.24 -15.02 3.83
CA ALA A 43 -17.29 -16.02 3.80
C ALA A 43 -17.23 -16.86 2.51
N ALA A 44 -17.10 -16.22 1.35
CA ALA A 44 -16.95 -16.92 0.06
C ALA A 44 -15.73 -17.85 0.05
N ARG A 45 -14.58 -17.40 0.60
CA ARG A 45 -13.37 -18.21 0.74
C ARG A 45 -13.56 -19.39 1.69
N ILE A 46 -14.26 -19.19 2.81
CA ILE A 46 -14.59 -20.27 3.76
C ILE A 46 -15.49 -21.29 3.08
N THR A 47 -16.55 -20.87 2.38
CA THR A 47 -17.43 -21.77 1.62
C THR A 47 -16.65 -22.57 0.59
N HIS A 48 -15.78 -21.92 -0.19
CA HIS A 48 -14.96 -22.62 -1.17
C HIS A 48 -13.98 -23.63 -0.54
N LEU A 49 -13.49 -23.37 0.68
CA LEU A 49 -12.69 -24.34 1.43
C LEU A 49 -13.56 -25.48 2.01
N ASP A 50 -14.76 -25.18 2.51
CA ASP A 50 -15.69 -26.18 3.05
C ASP A 50 -16.15 -27.17 1.97
N GLU A 51 -16.35 -26.69 0.73
CA GLU A 51 -16.60 -27.54 -0.44
C GLU A 51 -15.52 -28.63 -0.59
N LEU A 52 -14.24 -28.27 -0.42
CA LEU A 52 -13.14 -29.24 -0.47
C LEU A 52 -13.26 -30.28 0.64
N TYR A 53 -13.56 -29.85 1.87
CA TYR A 53 -13.70 -30.76 3.02
C TYR A 53 -14.90 -31.70 2.90
N SER A 54 -15.91 -31.32 2.11
CA SER A 54 -17.04 -32.21 1.81
C SER A 54 -16.68 -33.37 0.86
N MET A 55 -15.60 -33.23 0.10
CA MET A 55 -15.13 -34.21 -0.89
C MET A 55 -14.21 -35.25 -0.25
N ARG A 56 -14.46 -36.53 -0.52
CA ARG A 56 -13.74 -37.64 0.15
C ARG A 56 -12.60 -38.23 -0.67
N SER A 57 -12.56 -37.97 -1.98
CA SER A 57 -11.53 -38.46 -2.91
C SER A 57 -11.31 -37.45 -4.04
N VAL A 58 -10.12 -37.52 -4.64
CA VAL A 58 -9.75 -36.80 -5.87
C VAL A 58 -10.57 -37.30 -7.09
N ASP A 59 -11.04 -38.55 -7.04
CA ASP A 59 -11.88 -39.14 -8.09
C ASP A 59 -13.35 -38.67 -8.03
N ASP A 60 -13.70 -37.82 -7.05
CA ASP A 60 -15.05 -37.24 -6.95
C ASP A 60 -15.26 -36.25 -8.11
N VAL A 61 -16.38 -36.36 -8.83
CA VAL A 61 -16.74 -35.44 -9.92
C VAL A 61 -16.79 -33.98 -9.41
N LYS A 62 -17.18 -33.78 -8.14
CA LYS A 62 -17.17 -32.45 -7.51
C LYS A 62 -15.75 -31.91 -7.33
N TYR A 63 -14.78 -32.79 -7.08
CA TYR A 63 -13.37 -32.41 -6.96
C TYR A 63 -12.85 -31.86 -8.28
N GLU A 64 -13.20 -32.46 -9.41
CA GLU A 64 -12.77 -31.96 -10.72
C GLU A 64 -13.22 -30.50 -10.92
N ALA A 65 -14.52 -30.21 -10.72
CA ALA A 65 -15.06 -28.86 -10.85
C ALA A 65 -14.40 -27.86 -9.86
N TRP A 66 -14.25 -28.26 -8.60
CA TRP A 66 -13.59 -27.44 -7.58
C TRP A 66 -12.12 -27.15 -7.92
N SER A 67 -11.41 -28.16 -8.42
CA SER A 67 -9.98 -28.05 -8.78
C SER A 67 -9.77 -27.09 -9.97
N ARG A 68 -10.69 -27.09 -10.94
CA ARG A 68 -10.70 -26.12 -12.06
C ARG A 68 -10.92 -24.70 -11.54
N ARG A 69 -11.92 -24.47 -10.68
CA ARG A 69 -12.15 -23.16 -10.05
C ARG A 69 -10.95 -22.68 -9.24
N ARG A 70 -10.29 -23.58 -8.51
CA ARG A 70 -9.03 -23.28 -7.81
C ARG A 70 -7.92 -22.89 -8.78
N LEU A 71 -7.79 -23.58 -9.91
CA LEU A 71 -6.79 -23.25 -10.93
C LEU A 71 -7.05 -21.86 -11.53
N ASP A 72 -8.30 -21.54 -11.88
CA ASP A 72 -8.70 -20.22 -12.38
C ASP A 72 -8.31 -19.12 -11.38
N ARG A 73 -8.51 -19.37 -10.08
CA ARG A 73 -8.07 -18.49 -9.00
C ARG A 73 -6.57 -18.29 -8.95
N LEU A 74 -5.79 -19.37 -9.03
CA LEU A 74 -4.33 -19.27 -9.04
C LEU A 74 -3.82 -18.55 -10.29
N LEU A 75 -4.51 -18.72 -11.43
CA LEU A 75 -4.19 -18.02 -12.66
C LEU A 75 -4.48 -16.52 -12.55
N ALA A 76 -5.64 -16.14 -12.01
CA ALA A 76 -5.97 -14.74 -11.74
C ALA A 76 -4.96 -14.09 -10.79
N ASP A 77 -4.62 -14.75 -9.68
CA ASP A 77 -3.59 -14.29 -8.73
C ASP A 77 -2.21 -14.11 -9.41
N TYR A 78 -1.84 -15.05 -10.29
CA TYR A 78 -0.60 -14.95 -11.07
C TYR A 78 -0.60 -13.74 -12.00
N LEU A 79 -1.66 -13.57 -12.78
CA LEU A 79 -1.81 -12.45 -13.72
C LEU A 79 -1.72 -11.11 -12.99
N LEU A 80 -2.43 -10.96 -11.86
CA LEU A 80 -2.40 -9.78 -11.01
C LEU A 80 -0.99 -9.45 -10.51
N ARG A 81 -0.26 -10.44 -9.98
CA ARG A 81 1.11 -10.25 -9.48
C ARG A 81 2.11 -9.82 -10.55
N HIS A 82 1.86 -10.20 -11.80
CA HIS A 82 2.68 -9.81 -12.93
C HIS A 82 2.25 -8.49 -13.59
N GLY A 83 1.13 -7.90 -13.16
CA GLY A 83 0.60 -6.63 -13.67
C GLY A 83 -0.40 -6.78 -14.82
N PHE A 84 -0.82 -8.00 -15.15
CA PHE A 84 -1.86 -8.27 -16.15
C PHE A 84 -3.26 -8.04 -15.56
N ASN A 85 -3.50 -6.83 -15.04
CA ASN A 85 -4.68 -6.48 -14.27
C ASN A 85 -5.98 -6.68 -15.05
N GLN A 86 -6.01 -6.27 -16.32
CA GLN A 86 -7.20 -6.37 -17.16
C GLN A 86 -7.61 -7.83 -17.40
N SER A 87 -6.67 -8.66 -17.85
CA SER A 87 -6.92 -10.07 -18.10
C SER A 87 -7.33 -10.83 -16.84
N ALA A 88 -6.75 -10.48 -15.68
CA ALA A 88 -7.16 -11.07 -14.42
C ALA A 88 -8.57 -10.64 -13.99
N SER A 89 -8.94 -9.39 -14.24
CA SER A 89 -10.27 -8.87 -13.92
C SER A 89 -11.34 -9.53 -14.80
N GLU A 90 -11.08 -9.64 -16.10
CA GLU A 90 -11.96 -10.34 -17.05
C GLU A 90 -12.11 -11.82 -16.68
N LEU A 91 -11.01 -12.52 -16.34
CA LEU A 91 -11.08 -13.91 -15.88
C LEU A 91 -11.91 -14.04 -14.59
N ALA A 92 -11.73 -13.11 -13.65
CA ALA A 92 -12.46 -13.15 -12.39
C ALA A 92 -13.96 -12.91 -12.59
N GLU A 93 -14.33 -12.04 -13.53
CA GLU A 93 -15.72 -11.77 -13.90
C GLU A 93 -16.35 -12.94 -14.67
N GLU A 94 -15.67 -13.48 -15.68
CA GLU A 94 -16.16 -14.60 -16.49
C GLU A 94 -16.40 -15.86 -15.65
N LYS A 95 -15.57 -16.10 -14.63
CA LYS A 95 -15.64 -17.27 -13.75
C LYS A 95 -16.40 -17.02 -12.44
N ASP A 96 -17.02 -15.84 -12.28
CA ASP A 96 -17.79 -15.45 -11.09
C ASP A 96 -17.00 -15.70 -9.79
N MET A 97 -15.80 -15.14 -9.72
CA MET A 97 -14.81 -15.40 -8.66
C MET A 97 -14.16 -14.13 -8.12
N GLN A 98 -14.80 -12.98 -8.32
CA GLN A 98 -14.39 -11.67 -7.81
C GLN A 98 -14.27 -11.67 -6.28
N ASP A 99 -15.08 -12.47 -5.58
CA ASP A 99 -15.00 -12.60 -4.12
C ASP A 99 -13.84 -13.49 -3.64
N LEU A 100 -13.28 -14.30 -4.56
CA LEU A 100 -12.18 -15.20 -4.28
C LEU A 100 -10.81 -14.62 -4.64
N VAL A 101 -10.77 -13.48 -5.34
CA VAL A 101 -9.54 -12.83 -5.82
C VAL A 101 -9.49 -11.38 -5.36
N ASP A 102 -8.32 -10.95 -4.87
CA ASP A 102 -8.11 -9.59 -4.36
C ASP A 102 -7.78 -8.58 -5.48
N VAL A 103 -8.63 -8.48 -6.51
CA VAL A 103 -8.39 -7.68 -7.73
C VAL A 103 -7.98 -6.24 -7.39
N ASP A 104 -8.81 -5.50 -6.65
CA ASP A 104 -8.58 -4.09 -6.32
C ASP A 104 -7.26 -3.87 -5.57
N THR A 105 -6.93 -4.80 -4.65
CA THR A 105 -5.68 -4.77 -3.88
C THR A 105 -4.48 -4.84 -4.82
N PHE A 106 -4.50 -5.78 -5.76
CA PHE A 106 -3.41 -5.95 -6.72
C PHE A 106 -3.35 -4.83 -7.75
N VAL A 107 -4.49 -4.30 -8.21
CA VAL A 107 -4.52 -3.12 -9.10
C VAL A 107 -3.83 -1.93 -8.42
N ASN A 108 -4.13 -1.69 -7.13
CA ASN A 108 -3.47 -0.64 -6.38
C ASN A 108 -1.95 -0.89 -6.21
N MET A 109 -1.54 -2.14 -5.95
CA MET A 109 -0.13 -2.53 -5.89
C MET A 109 0.58 -2.36 -7.25
N SER A 110 -0.08 -2.73 -8.35
CA SER A 110 0.43 -2.57 -9.72
C SER A 110 0.68 -1.10 -10.03
N ARG A 111 -0.22 -0.19 -9.66
CA ARG A 111 -0.01 1.25 -9.79
C ARG A 111 1.24 1.74 -9.05
N ILE A 112 1.44 1.29 -7.81
CA ILE A 112 2.65 1.64 -7.03
C ILE A 112 3.90 1.07 -7.73
N ARG A 113 3.85 -0.17 -8.21
CA ARG A 113 4.96 -0.81 -8.93
C ARG A 113 5.29 -0.07 -10.22
N GLU A 114 4.30 0.31 -11.02
CA GLU A 114 4.48 1.06 -12.26
C GLU A 114 5.10 2.43 -12.00
N ALA A 115 4.65 3.14 -10.96
CA ALA A 115 5.25 4.39 -10.54
C ALA A 115 6.74 4.22 -10.18
N LEU A 116 7.07 3.17 -9.41
CA LEU A 116 8.44 2.85 -9.04
C LEU A 116 9.32 2.53 -10.25
N LEU A 117 8.82 1.75 -11.21
CA LEU A 117 9.51 1.46 -12.47
C LEU A 117 9.69 2.71 -13.32
N GLY A 118 8.76 3.67 -13.24
CA GLY A 118 8.85 5.00 -13.83
C GLY A 118 9.74 5.98 -13.05
N GLY A 119 10.38 5.55 -11.96
CA GLY A 119 11.26 6.39 -11.14
C GLY A 119 10.56 7.27 -10.11
N SER A 120 9.23 7.18 -9.96
CA SER A 120 8.48 7.86 -8.89
C SER A 120 8.34 6.97 -7.67
N VAL A 121 8.71 7.49 -6.50
CA VAL A 121 8.47 6.83 -5.20
C VAL A 121 7.29 7.42 -4.42
N THR A 122 6.58 8.38 -5.00
CA THR A 122 5.58 9.21 -4.29
C THR A 122 4.46 8.34 -3.73
N GLU A 123 3.90 7.49 -4.56
CA GLU A 123 2.83 6.56 -4.26
C GLU A 123 3.26 5.53 -3.22
N ALA A 124 4.47 5.00 -3.36
CA ALA A 124 5.04 4.03 -2.42
C ALA A 124 5.27 4.65 -1.03
N LEU A 125 5.70 5.91 -0.95
CA LEU A 125 5.88 6.63 0.31
C LEU A 125 4.55 7.01 0.97
N ALA A 126 3.54 7.36 0.19
CA ALA A 126 2.18 7.56 0.68
C ALA A 126 1.66 6.24 1.30
N TRP A 127 1.82 5.13 0.59
CA TRP A 127 1.47 3.80 1.10
C TRP A 127 2.24 3.45 2.39
N CYS A 128 3.54 3.78 2.48
CA CYS A 128 4.30 3.59 3.73
C CYS A 128 3.74 4.40 4.90
N THR A 129 3.25 5.62 4.63
CA THR A 129 2.67 6.49 5.65
C THR A 129 1.38 5.87 6.20
N ASP A 130 0.52 5.37 5.32
CA ASP A 130 -0.74 4.74 5.68
C ASP A 130 -0.51 3.42 6.45
N ASN A 131 0.57 2.69 6.12
CA ASN A 131 0.88 1.37 6.69
C ASN A 131 2.01 1.40 7.75
N LYS A 132 2.33 2.58 8.29
CA LYS A 132 3.50 2.81 9.16
C LYS A 132 3.54 1.92 10.42
N LYS A 133 2.39 1.52 10.96
CA LYS A 133 2.34 0.65 12.15
C LYS A 133 2.77 -0.78 11.80
N GLU A 134 2.18 -1.35 10.76
CA GLU A 134 2.49 -2.71 10.30
C GLU A 134 3.93 -2.80 9.78
N LEU A 135 4.40 -1.79 9.03
CA LEU A 135 5.78 -1.75 8.56
C LEU A 135 6.80 -1.74 9.71
N ARG A 136 6.50 -1.04 10.81
CA ARG A 136 7.35 -1.05 12.01
C ARG A 136 7.33 -2.40 12.71
N LYS A 137 6.16 -3.05 12.81
CA LYS A 137 6.03 -4.38 13.40
C LYS A 137 6.81 -5.45 12.62
N MET A 138 6.86 -5.32 11.30
CA MET A 138 7.64 -6.20 10.42
C MET A 138 9.11 -5.80 10.28
N GLU A 139 9.56 -4.76 10.98
CA GLU A 139 10.92 -4.19 10.85
C GLU A 139 11.32 -3.90 9.39
N SER A 140 10.34 -3.48 8.58
CA SER A 140 10.52 -3.29 7.15
C SER A 140 11.46 -2.13 6.81
N LYS A 141 12.41 -2.39 5.91
CA LYS A 141 13.34 -1.37 5.37
C LYS A 141 12.73 -0.52 4.25
N LEU A 142 11.48 -0.77 3.84
CA LEU A 142 10.90 -0.20 2.62
C LEU A 142 10.96 1.32 2.57
N GLU A 143 10.49 2.02 3.61
CA GLU A 143 10.51 3.48 3.63
C GLU A 143 11.92 4.04 3.52
N PHE A 144 12.89 3.44 4.22
CA PHE A 144 14.30 3.83 4.13
C PHE A 144 14.85 3.66 2.70
N MET A 145 14.57 2.52 2.05
CA MET A 145 15.01 2.26 0.68
C MET A 145 14.40 3.25 -0.32
N LEU A 146 13.12 3.61 -0.15
CA LEU A 146 12.46 4.62 -1.00
C LEU A 146 13.07 6.01 -0.82
N ARG A 147 13.39 6.40 0.43
CA ARG A 147 14.09 7.66 0.72
C ARG A 147 15.50 7.65 0.16
N LEU A 148 16.21 6.52 0.24
CA LEU A 148 17.53 6.37 -0.38
C LEU A 148 17.45 6.54 -1.90
N GLN A 149 16.44 5.96 -2.54
CA GLN A 149 16.21 6.17 -3.98
C GLN A 149 15.97 7.66 -4.30
N GLN A 150 15.12 8.37 -3.55
CA GLN A 150 14.94 9.82 -3.74
C GLN A 150 16.26 10.59 -3.66
N TYR A 151 17.09 10.24 -2.68
CA TYR A 151 18.40 10.85 -2.52
C TYR A 151 19.32 10.56 -3.73
N ILE A 152 19.35 9.31 -4.21
CA ILE A 152 20.11 8.90 -5.41
C ILE A 152 19.64 9.69 -6.64
N GLU A 153 18.32 9.88 -6.80
CA GLU A 153 17.76 10.68 -7.89
C GLU A 153 18.17 12.16 -7.80
N LEU A 154 18.21 12.74 -6.59
CA LEU A 154 18.64 14.13 -6.40
C LEU A 154 20.11 14.31 -6.82
N ILE A 155 21.01 13.42 -6.41
CA ILE A 155 22.44 13.56 -6.74
C ILE A 155 22.77 13.16 -8.19
N ARG A 156 21.87 12.48 -8.92
CA ARG A 156 22.14 11.97 -10.27
C ARG A 156 22.55 13.05 -11.26
N THR A 157 21.97 14.25 -11.17
CA THR A 157 22.23 15.35 -12.12
C THR A 157 23.49 16.14 -11.82
N GLN A 158 24.10 15.98 -10.63
CA GLN A 158 25.28 16.72 -10.17
C GLN A 158 25.17 18.25 -10.22
N SER A 159 23.95 18.80 -10.35
CA SER A 159 23.70 20.24 -10.24
C SER A 159 23.84 20.70 -8.79
N GLU A 160 24.52 21.83 -8.56
CA GLU A 160 24.75 22.39 -7.22
C GLU A 160 23.47 22.52 -6.39
N LEU A 161 22.39 23.03 -7.01
CA LEU A 161 21.08 23.16 -6.35
C LEU A 161 20.54 21.80 -5.88
N LYS A 162 20.67 20.77 -6.72
CA LYS A 162 20.20 19.42 -6.42
C LYS A 162 21.05 18.72 -5.36
N LEU A 163 22.35 19.00 -5.30
CA LEU A 163 23.23 18.52 -4.24
C LEU A 163 22.86 19.12 -2.87
N VAL A 164 22.53 20.42 -2.83
CA VAL A 164 22.05 21.06 -1.59
C VAL A 164 20.72 20.45 -1.12
N GLU A 165 19.78 20.20 -2.04
CA GLU A 165 18.54 19.46 -1.75
C GLU A 165 18.85 18.04 -1.23
N ALA A 166 19.79 17.33 -1.85
CA ALA A 166 20.18 15.98 -1.45
C ALA A 166 20.77 15.94 -0.04
N ILE A 167 21.65 16.88 0.32
CA ILE A 167 22.21 17.00 1.68
C ILE A 167 21.10 17.23 2.70
N THR A 168 20.13 18.09 2.38
CA THR A 168 19.00 18.39 3.24
C THR A 168 18.11 17.16 3.43
N HIS A 169 17.84 16.43 2.34
CA HIS A 169 17.09 15.19 2.34
C HIS A 169 17.77 14.11 3.18
N ALA A 170 19.07 13.87 2.95
CA ALA A 170 19.86 12.87 3.67
C ALA A 170 19.86 13.13 5.18
N LYS A 171 20.08 14.38 5.62
CA LYS A 171 20.02 14.76 7.04
C LYS A 171 18.67 14.44 7.67
N LYS A 172 17.58 14.66 6.93
CA LYS A 172 16.21 14.46 7.43
C LYS A 172 15.78 13.00 7.44
N TYR A 173 16.13 12.23 6.41
CA TYR A 173 15.53 10.91 6.16
C TYR A 173 16.51 9.73 6.22
N LEU A 174 17.82 9.95 6.02
CA LEU A 174 18.81 8.87 5.99
C LEU A 174 19.65 8.81 7.26
N ILE A 175 20.20 9.95 7.71
CA ILE A 175 21.06 10.02 8.91
C ILE A 175 20.39 9.46 10.19
N PRO A 176 19.07 9.62 10.43
CA PRO A 176 18.41 8.99 11.58
C PRO A 176 18.58 7.46 11.63
N TYR A 177 18.82 6.83 10.48
CA TYR A 177 19.03 5.38 10.37
C TYR A 177 20.49 4.96 10.51
N TRP A 178 21.43 5.85 10.85
CA TRP A 178 22.85 5.52 10.99
C TRP A 178 23.11 4.31 11.90
N LYS A 179 22.34 4.16 12.98
CA LYS A 179 22.48 3.02 13.90
C LYS A 179 21.82 1.74 13.38
N THR A 180 20.76 1.86 12.57
CA THR A 180 19.96 0.72 12.10
C THR A 180 20.52 0.15 10.79
N TYR A 181 20.96 1.03 9.87
CA TYR A 181 21.47 0.70 8.54
C TYR A 181 22.82 1.42 8.28
N PRO A 182 23.85 1.20 9.13
CA PRO A 182 25.11 1.96 9.06
C PRO A 182 25.83 1.83 7.72
N LYS A 183 25.77 0.65 7.09
CA LYS A 183 26.42 0.38 5.81
C LYS A 183 25.77 1.20 4.70
N GLU A 184 24.44 1.13 4.60
CA GLU A 184 23.66 1.83 3.58
C GLU A 184 23.77 3.35 3.72
N VAL A 185 23.76 3.88 4.96
CA VAL A 185 23.93 5.32 5.19
C VAL A 185 25.36 5.77 4.86
N SER A 186 26.39 4.98 5.20
CA SER A 186 27.78 5.29 4.83
C SER A 186 27.97 5.30 3.31
N GLN A 187 27.36 4.33 2.60
CA GLN A 187 27.38 4.28 1.14
C GLN A 187 26.67 5.50 0.53
N ALA A 188 25.51 5.91 1.07
CA ALA A 188 24.81 7.11 0.62
C ALA A 188 25.68 8.38 0.75
N CYS A 189 26.40 8.54 1.87
CA CYS A 189 27.35 9.64 2.04
C CYS A 189 28.51 9.57 1.02
N GLY A 190 29.00 8.37 0.70
CA GLY A 190 30.01 8.17 -0.33
C GLY A 190 29.56 8.58 -1.73
N LEU A 191 28.29 8.33 -2.10
CA LEU A 191 27.74 8.72 -3.41
C LEU A 191 27.72 10.25 -3.62
N LEU A 192 27.76 11.05 -2.56
CA LEU A 192 27.89 12.51 -2.65
C LEU A 192 29.31 12.93 -3.09
N ALA A 193 30.32 12.13 -2.76
CA ALA A 193 31.72 12.40 -3.09
C ALA A 193 32.15 11.79 -4.43
N PHE A 194 31.48 10.72 -4.88
CA PHE A 194 31.81 9.98 -6.09
C PHE A 194 30.61 9.95 -7.06
N PRO A 195 30.64 10.74 -8.15
CA PRO A 195 29.56 10.78 -9.13
C PRO A 195 29.46 9.47 -9.93
N PRO A 196 28.28 9.14 -10.49
CA PRO A 196 28.12 7.97 -11.36
C PRO A 196 28.94 8.17 -12.64
N GLY A 197 29.93 7.29 -12.86
CA GLY A 197 30.81 7.31 -14.05
C GLY A 197 32.27 7.69 -13.77
N GLY A 198 32.66 7.86 -12.49
CA GLY A 198 34.06 7.87 -12.06
C GLY A 198 34.66 6.48 -11.94
#